data_AF-A0A1H0A7A3-F1
#
_entry.id   AF-A0A1H0A7A3-F1
#
_cell.length_a   1.000
_cell.length_b   1.000
_cell.length_c   1.000
_cell.angle_alpha   90.00
_cell.angle_beta   90.00
_cell.angle_gamma   90.00
#
_symmetry.space_group_name_H-M   'P 1'
#
loop_
_entity.id
_entity.type
_entity.pdbx_description
1 polymer ?
#
loop_
_entity_poly.entity_id
_entity_poly.type
_entity_poly.pdbx_seq_one_letter_code
_entity_poly.pdbx_strand_id
1 'polypeptide(L)'
;MTDIGGISGDPRWRTEWTSLPTREEASRPGTLRIDRDKIPQAIALFSKIKQRMDQLYTEAAQALWVAPMAEDRVSVYIADVLTAKGLSDPECALNAILAFSRQLQDMVDRLEETHRLMSTTEDSNRRGLQGGRNG
;
A
#
# COMPACT_ATOMS: atom_id res chain seq x y z
N MET A 1 43.48 4.28 3.84
CA MET A 1 43.26 3.86 5.23
C MET A 1 42.59 5.01 5.97
N THR A 2 41.26 5.04 5.92
CA THR A 2 40.43 5.73 6.91
C THR A 2 39.11 4.98 6.95
N ASP A 3 38.84 4.47 8.13
CA ASP A 3 37.81 3.52 8.51
C ASP A 3 36.49 4.28 8.73
N ILE A 4 35.46 3.97 7.95
CA ILE A 4 34.09 4.43 8.24
C ILE A 4 33.42 3.26 8.95
N GLY A 5 33.66 3.22 10.26
CA GLY A 5 33.02 2.29 11.16
C GLY A 5 31.50 2.51 11.21
N GLY A 6 30.78 1.41 11.41
CA GLY A 6 29.46 1.45 12.04
C GLY A 6 28.25 1.06 11.20
N ILE A 7 28.32 0.00 10.39
CA ILE A 7 27.12 -0.80 10.08
C ILE A 7 27.40 -2.26 10.48
N SER A 8 27.71 -2.43 11.77
CA SER A 8 27.75 -3.73 12.41
C SER A 8 26.34 -4.05 12.93
N GLY A 9 25.70 -5.03 12.31
CA GLY A 9 24.80 -5.96 13.01
C GLY A 9 23.39 -5.49 13.34
N ASP A 10 22.60 -4.99 12.39
CA ASP A 10 21.14 -5.09 12.53
C ASP A 10 20.64 -6.39 11.86
N PRO A 11 20.12 -7.39 12.62
CA PRO A 11 19.65 -8.65 12.06
C PRO A 11 18.21 -8.60 11.52
N ARG A 12 17.50 -7.45 11.58
CA ARG A 12 16.07 -7.36 11.25
C ARG A 12 15.72 -7.47 9.77
N TRP A 13 16.71 -7.50 8.88
CA TRP A 13 16.53 -7.79 7.45
C TRP A 13 16.95 -9.23 7.08
N ARG A 14 17.53 -9.98 8.02
CA ARG A 14 17.87 -11.40 7.87
C ARG A 14 16.76 -12.26 8.46
N THR A 15 15.63 -12.33 7.76
CA THR A 15 14.64 -13.36 8.06
C THR A 15 13.95 -13.74 6.77
N GLU A 16 14.45 -14.75 6.05
CA GLU A 16 13.63 -15.70 5.29
C GLU A 16 12.68 -15.20 4.15
N TRP A 17 12.62 -13.90 3.82
CA TRP A 17 11.81 -13.35 2.72
C TRP A 17 12.49 -13.45 1.33
N THR A 18 13.70 -14.01 1.26
CA THR A 18 14.58 -13.94 0.07
C THR A 18 14.94 -15.31 -0.50
N SER A 19 13.95 -16.16 -0.76
CA SER A 19 14.03 -16.92 -2.00
C SER A 19 13.84 -15.92 -3.15
N LEU A 20 14.94 -15.29 -3.57
CA LEU A 20 14.94 -14.44 -4.75
C LEU A 20 14.43 -15.29 -5.93
N PRO A 21 13.33 -14.91 -6.58
CA PRO A 21 12.84 -15.66 -7.73
C PRO A 21 13.93 -15.73 -8.78
N THR A 22 14.06 -16.88 -9.42
CA THR A 22 14.97 -17.04 -10.55
C THR A 22 14.61 -16.02 -11.64
N ARG A 23 15.59 -15.59 -12.46
CA ARG A 23 15.39 -14.59 -13.53
C ARG A 23 14.22 -14.94 -14.47
N GLU A 24 13.91 -16.23 -14.58
CA GLU A 24 12.79 -16.79 -15.34
C GLU A 24 11.42 -16.58 -14.65
N GLU A 25 11.36 -16.60 -13.32
CA GLU A 25 10.15 -16.33 -12.54
C GLU A 25 9.82 -14.83 -12.45
N ALA A 26 10.86 -13.97 -12.42
CA ALA A 26 10.72 -12.52 -12.42
C ALA A 26 10.24 -11.93 -13.77
N SER A 27 10.22 -12.73 -14.84
CA SER A 27 9.84 -12.29 -16.19
C SER A 27 8.33 -12.35 -16.44
N ARG A 28 7.51 -12.75 -15.46
CA ARG A 28 6.04 -12.69 -15.53
C ARG A 28 5.53 -11.51 -14.70
N PRO A 29 4.90 -10.49 -15.30
CA PRO A 29 4.31 -9.40 -14.55
C PRO A 29 3.15 -9.91 -13.70
N GLY A 30 3.17 -9.60 -12.40
CA GLY A 30 1.94 -9.39 -11.63
C GLY A 30 1.33 -10.59 -10.91
N THR A 31 2.10 -11.47 -10.26
CA THR A 31 1.50 -12.36 -9.26
C THR A 31 2.34 -12.43 -8.00
N LEU A 32 2.09 -11.49 -7.09
CA LEU A 32 2.52 -11.62 -5.70
C LEU A 32 1.81 -12.85 -5.12
N ARG A 33 2.58 -13.89 -4.81
CA ARG A 33 2.06 -15.09 -4.13
C ARG A 33 2.13 -14.84 -2.63
N ILE A 34 0.97 -14.78 -1.98
CA ILE A 34 0.85 -14.66 -0.52
C ILE A 34 0.36 -16.01 -0.01
N ASP A 35 1.16 -16.64 0.85
CA ASP A 35 0.74 -17.85 1.55
C ASP A 35 -0.46 -17.56 2.45
N ARG A 36 -1.35 -18.53 2.57
CA ARG A 36 -2.67 -18.35 3.18
C ARG A 36 -2.59 -17.89 4.64
N ASP A 37 -1.68 -18.44 5.41
CA ASP A 37 -1.42 -18.07 6.81
C ASP A 37 -0.84 -16.66 6.96
N LYS A 38 -0.31 -16.11 5.86
CA LYS A 38 0.27 -14.77 5.77
C LYS A 38 -0.73 -13.71 5.29
N ILE A 39 -1.93 -14.09 4.83
CA ILE A 39 -2.94 -13.12 4.36
C ILE A 39 -3.24 -12.03 5.41
N PRO A 40 -3.46 -12.34 6.70
CA PRO A 40 -3.69 -11.30 7.71
C PRO A 40 -2.48 -10.36 7.89
N GLN A 41 -1.27 -10.89 7.77
CA GLN A 41 -0.02 -10.13 7.89
C GLN A 41 0.18 -9.21 6.68
N ALA A 42 -0.15 -9.69 5.47
CA ALA A 42 -0.12 -8.92 4.24
C ALA A 42 -1.15 -7.77 4.27
N ILE A 43 -2.37 -8.04 4.74
CA ILE A 43 -3.40 -6.99 4.95
C ILE A 43 -2.86 -5.92 5.90
N ALA A 44 -2.33 -6.30 7.07
CA ALA A 44 -1.80 -5.35 8.03
C ALA A 44 -0.64 -4.50 7.45
N LEU A 45 0.24 -5.13 6.68
CA LEU A 45 1.36 -4.45 6.02
C LEU A 45 0.86 -3.44 4.98
N PHE A 46 -0.01 -3.85 4.07
CA PHE A 46 -0.53 -2.97 3.02
C PHE A 46 -1.36 -1.83 3.58
N SER A 47 -2.19 -2.08 4.59
CA SER A 47 -2.94 -1.03 5.29
C SER A 47 -2.02 -0.02 5.96
N LYS A 48 -0.91 -0.48 6.57
CA LYS A 48 0.08 0.43 7.18
C LYS A 48 0.84 1.26 6.13
N ILE A 49 1.21 0.65 5.01
CA ILE A 49 1.86 1.36 3.90
C ILE A 49 0.91 2.41 3.33
N LYS A 50 -0.36 2.04 3.09
CA LYS A 50 -1.40 2.95 2.64
C LYS A 50 -1.55 4.14 3.59
N GLN A 51 -1.69 3.89 4.90
CA GLN A 51 -1.81 4.96 5.89
C GLN A 51 -0.63 5.94 5.84
N ARG A 52 0.60 5.43 5.70
CA ARG A 52 1.79 6.27 5.57
C ARG A 52 1.79 7.09 4.27
N MET A 53 1.29 6.53 3.18
CA MET A 53 1.17 7.25 1.92
C MET A 53 0.08 8.32 1.94
N ASP A 54 -1.05 8.06 2.57
CA ASP A 54 -2.11 9.05 2.75
C ASP A 54 -1.62 10.24 3.60
N GLN A 55 -0.78 9.96 4.61
CA GLN A 55 -0.12 11.01 5.39
C GLN A 55 0.85 11.83 4.53
N LEU A 56 1.74 11.18 3.78
CA LEU A 56 2.68 11.86 2.88
C LEU A 56 1.97 12.68 1.80
N TYR A 57 0.84 12.17 1.29
CA TYR A 57 -0.02 12.91 0.37
C TYR A 57 -0.54 14.20 1.02
N THR A 58 -1.04 14.11 2.25
CA THR A 58 -1.58 15.27 2.96
C THR A 58 -0.50 16.32 3.22
N GLU A 59 0.68 15.89 3.67
CA GLU A 59 1.83 16.77 3.92
C GLU A 59 2.31 17.45 2.63
N ALA A 60 2.44 16.70 1.53
CA ALA A 60 2.85 17.23 0.24
C ALA A 60 1.78 18.16 -0.38
N ALA A 61 0.49 17.84 -0.23
CA ALA A 61 -0.60 18.70 -0.68
C ALA A 61 -0.62 20.04 0.06
N GLN A 62 -0.36 20.03 1.38
CA GLN A 62 -0.20 21.25 2.17
C GLN A 62 1.03 22.06 1.74
N ALA A 63 2.17 21.40 1.47
CA ALA A 63 3.39 22.08 1.03
C ALA A 63 3.25 22.75 -0.35
N LEU A 64 2.41 22.18 -1.23
CA LEU A 64 2.13 22.71 -2.56
C LEU A 64 0.97 23.71 -2.58
N TRP A 65 0.31 23.94 -1.45
CA TRP A 65 -0.74 24.94 -1.33
C TRP A 65 -0.13 26.35 -1.37
N VAL A 66 -0.68 27.20 -2.23
CA VAL A 66 -0.28 28.61 -2.34
C VAL A 66 -1.21 29.42 -1.44
N ALA A 67 -0.64 30.11 -0.45
CA ALA A 67 -1.41 31.03 0.39
C ALA A 67 -1.75 32.33 -0.36
N PRO A 68 -2.96 32.89 -0.18
CA PRO A 68 -3.28 34.20 -0.72
C PRO A 68 -2.42 35.29 -0.06
N MET A 69 -1.95 36.24 -0.85
CA MET A 69 -1.12 37.35 -0.36
C MET A 69 -1.92 38.37 0.47
N ALA A 70 -3.22 38.47 0.23
CA ALA A 70 -4.16 39.32 0.95
C ALA A 70 -5.56 38.70 0.93
N GLU A 71 -6.45 39.21 1.78
CA GLU A 71 -7.84 38.72 1.90
C GLU A 71 -8.78 39.23 0.79
N ASP A 72 -8.24 39.90 -0.22
CA ASP A 72 -9.04 40.36 -1.36
C ASP A 72 -9.40 39.20 -2.30
N ARG A 73 -10.52 39.36 -3.01
CA ARG A 73 -11.06 38.32 -3.90
C ARG A 73 -10.10 37.90 -5.00
N VAL A 74 -9.24 38.79 -5.48
CA VAL A 74 -8.30 38.49 -6.57
C VAL A 74 -7.14 37.66 -6.04
N SER A 75 -6.57 38.03 -4.88
CA SER A 75 -5.51 37.25 -4.22
C SER A 75 -5.98 35.83 -3.86
N VAL A 76 -7.19 35.68 -3.32
CA VAL A 76 -7.78 34.36 -3.03
C VAL A 76 -7.95 33.54 -4.32
N TYR A 77 -8.54 34.15 -5.36
CA TYR A 77 -8.74 33.46 -6.64
C TYR A 77 -7.43 33.01 -7.29
N ILE A 78 -6.39 33.86 -7.27
CA ILE A 78 -5.08 33.54 -7.85
C ILE A 78 -4.41 32.40 -7.08
N ALA A 79 -4.46 32.42 -5.75
CA ALA A 79 -3.95 31.35 -4.90
C ALA A 79 -4.64 30.00 -5.19
N ASP A 80 -5.97 30.01 -5.33
CA ASP A 80 -6.75 28.82 -5.69
C ASP A 80 -6.37 28.27 -7.07
N VAL A 81 -6.25 29.15 -8.08
CA VAL A 81 -5.88 28.75 -9.45
C VAL A 81 -4.46 28.16 -9.50
N LEU A 82 -3.50 28.78 -8.82
CA LEU A 82 -2.11 28.30 -8.81
C LEU A 82 -1.99 26.96 -8.07
N THR A 83 -2.67 26.83 -6.92
CA THR A 83 -2.77 25.56 -6.18
C THR A 83 -3.40 24.48 -7.06
N ALA A 84 -4.55 24.78 -7.68
CA ALA A 84 -5.26 23.82 -8.51
C ALA A 84 -4.40 23.36 -9.70
N LYS A 85 -3.69 24.29 -10.36
CA LYS A 85 -2.82 23.96 -11.48
C LYS A 85 -1.67 23.04 -11.06
N GLY A 86 -1.01 23.33 -9.94
CA GLY A 86 0.08 22.50 -9.42
C GLY A 86 -0.36 21.09 -8.98
N LEU A 87 -1.59 20.95 -8.48
CA LEU A 87 -2.15 19.66 -8.03
C LEU A 87 -2.77 18.84 -9.17
N SER A 88 -3.34 19.48 -10.19
CA SER A 88 -4.03 18.80 -11.28
C SER A 88 -3.14 18.45 -12.47
N ASP A 89 -1.87 18.88 -12.47
CA ASP A 89 -0.93 18.49 -13.52
C ASP A 89 -0.75 16.96 -13.55
N PRO A 90 -0.87 16.31 -14.73
CA PRO A 90 -0.80 14.85 -14.86
C PRO A 90 0.58 14.28 -14.50
N GLU A 91 1.63 15.11 -14.51
CA GLU A 91 2.99 14.76 -14.07
C GLU A 91 3.22 15.03 -12.58
N CYS A 92 2.23 15.55 -11.86
CA CYS A 92 2.36 15.86 -10.44
C CYS A 92 2.54 14.59 -9.61
N ALA A 93 3.62 14.52 -8.84
CA ALA A 93 3.95 13.38 -7.98
C ALA A 93 2.81 13.01 -7.00
N LEU A 94 2.00 13.99 -6.57
CA LEU A 94 0.82 13.75 -5.74
C LEU A 94 -0.22 12.85 -6.43
N ASN A 95 -0.42 13.02 -7.73
CA ASN A 95 -1.35 12.19 -8.49
C ASN A 95 -0.86 10.74 -8.61
N ALA A 96 0.45 10.55 -8.75
CA ALA A 96 1.06 9.21 -8.71
C ALA A 96 0.91 8.55 -7.32
N ILE A 97 1.10 9.32 -6.24
CA ILE A 97 0.90 8.83 -4.86
C ILE A 97 -0.56 8.43 -4.63
N LEU A 98 -1.52 9.24 -5.08
CA LEU A 98 -2.95 8.90 -5.00
C LEU A 98 -3.29 7.63 -5.78
N ALA A 99 -2.78 7.51 -7.01
CA ALA A 99 -3.01 6.35 -7.85
C ALA A 99 -2.48 5.07 -7.17
N PHE A 100 -1.29 5.14 -6.58
CA PHE A 100 -0.71 4.00 -5.88
C PHE A 100 -1.44 3.70 -4.56
N SER A 101 -1.89 4.71 -3.80
CA SER A 101 -2.74 4.49 -2.61
C SER A 101 -4.04 3.75 -2.95
N ARG A 102 -4.67 4.09 -4.08
CA ARG A 102 -5.84 3.36 -4.59
C ARG A 102 -5.51 1.91 -4.96
N GLN A 103 -4.38 1.68 -5.63
CA GLN A 103 -3.94 0.32 -5.95
C GLN A 103 -3.68 -0.51 -4.69
N LEU A 104 -3.14 0.08 -3.62
CA LEU A 104 -2.98 -0.62 -2.34
C LEU A 104 -4.32 -0.96 -1.70
N GLN A 105 -5.31 -0.07 -1.77
CA GLN A 105 -6.66 -0.36 -1.29
C GLN A 105 -7.28 -1.52 -2.06
N ASP A 106 -7.20 -1.51 -3.39
CA ASP A 106 -7.71 -2.61 -4.23
C ASP A 106 -7.05 -3.95 -3.88
N MET A 107 -5.77 -3.94 -3.52
CA MET A 107 -5.06 -5.15 -3.07
C MET A 107 -5.53 -5.62 -1.70
N VAL A 108 -5.75 -4.71 -0.75
CA VAL A 108 -6.30 -5.04 0.57
C VAL A 108 -7.69 -5.65 0.44
N ASP A 109 -8.58 -5.02 -0.34
CA ASP A 109 -9.96 -5.49 -0.55
C ASP A 109 -9.98 -6.91 -1.14
N ARG A 110 -9.10 -7.18 -2.12
CA ARG A 110 -8.96 -8.53 -2.71
C ARG A 110 -8.47 -9.56 -1.71
N LEU A 111 -7.54 -9.20 -0.83
CA LEU A 111 -7.02 -10.10 0.20
C LEU A 111 -8.07 -10.39 1.27
N GLU A 112 -8.84 -9.38 1.67
CA GLU A 112 -9.95 -9.55 2.62
C GLU A 112 -11.05 -10.46 2.05
N GLU A 113 -11.42 -10.26 0.78
CA GLU A 113 -12.40 -11.11 0.11
C GLU A 113 -11.89 -12.56 -0.02
N THR A 114 -10.62 -12.73 -0.40
CA THR A 114 -9.99 -14.06 -0.48
C THR A 114 -9.98 -14.75 0.89
N HIS A 115 -9.64 -14.01 1.95
CA HIS A 115 -9.65 -14.53 3.31
C HIS A 115 -11.05 -14.99 3.72
N ARG A 116 -12.08 -14.17 3.44
CA ARG A 116 -13.48 -14.48 3.74
C ARG A 116 -13.99 -15.72 2.99
N LEU A 117 -13.71 -15.82 1.69
CA LEU A 117 -14.08 -16.98 0.87
C LEU A 117 -13.42 -18.27 1.38
N MET A 118 -12.16 -18.19 1.81
CA MET A 118 -11.47 -19.33 2.38
C MET A 118 -12.08 -19.76 3.73
N SER A 119 -12.30 -18.82 4.65
CA SER A 119 -12.91 -19.12 5.95
C SER A 119 -14.30 -19.75 5.80
N THR A 120 -15.12 -19.23 4.88
CA THR A 120 -16.46 -19.78 4.62
C THR A 120 -16.41 -21.18 4.00
N THR A 121 -15.46 -21.44 3.10
CA THR A 121 -15.25 -22.77 2.52
C THR A 121 -14.78 -23.78 3.58
N GLU A 122 -13.86 -23.38 4.46
CA GLU A 122 -13.43 -24.23 5.56
C GLU A 122 -14.53 -24.53 6.57
N ASP A 123 -15.33 -23.53 6.94
CA ASP A 123 -16.45 -23.74 7.85
C ASP A 123 -17.51 -24.66 7.23
N SER A 124 -17.75 -24.52 5.92
CA SER A 124 -18.64 -25.41 5.17
C SER A 124 -18.11 -26.84 5.16
N ASN A 125 -16.81 -27.03 4.89
CA ASN A 125 -16.15 -28.35 4.93
C ASN A 125 -16.17 -28.95 6.34
N ARG A 126 -15.94 -28.15 7.38
CA ARG A 126 -15.96 -28.61 8.78
C ARG A 126 -17.36 -29.07 9.20
N ARG A 127 -18.41 -28.34 8.79
CA ARG A 127 -19.81 -28.73 9.05
C ARG A 127 -20.22 -29.96 8.23
N GLY A 128 -19.80 -30.06 6.97
CA GLY A 128 -20.08 -31.22 6.12
C GLY A 128 -19.44 -32.51 6.63
N LEU A 129 -18.20 -32.44 7.12
CA LEU A 129 -17.50 -33.58 7.73
C LEU A 129 -18.12 -34.03 9.07
N GLN A 130 -18.70 -33.11 9.84
CA GLN A 130 -19.42 -33.46 11.07
C GLN A 130 -20.80 -34.08 10.81
N GLY A 131 -21.46 -33.73 9.70
CA GLY A 131 -22.74 -34.33 9.29
C GLY A 131 -22.64 -35.74 8.70
N GLY A 132 -21.47 -36.14 8.19
CA GLY A 132 -21.25 -37.45 7.57
C GLY A 132 -20.88 -38.60 8.51
N ARG A 133 -20.84 -38.38 9.83
CA ARG A 133 -20.39 -39.38 10.83
C ARG A 133 -21.53 -40.13 11.53
N ASN A 134 -22.79 -39.89 11.15
CA ASN A 134 -23.99 -40.55 11.68
C ASN A 134 -24.87 -41.13 10.55
N GLY A 135 -24.29 -41.92 9.64
CA GLY A 135 -25.01 -42.68 8.61
C GLY A 135 -24.59 -44.14 8.63
#